data_AF-A0A9D1YNQ8-F1
#
_entry.id   AF-A0A9D1YNQ8-F1
#
_cell.length_a   1.000
_cell.length_b   1.000
_cell.length_c   1.000
_cell.angle_alpha   90.00
_cell.angle_beta   90.00
_cell.angle_gamma   90.00
#
_symmetry.space_group_name_H-M   'P 1'
#
loop_
_entity.id
_entity.type
_entity.pdbx_description
1 polymer ?
#
loop_
_entity_poly.entity_id
_entity_poly.type
_entity_poly.pdbx_seq_one_letter_code
_entity_poly.pdbx_strand_id
1 'polypeptide(L)'
;MLRKIYFVLTICALFFMTACGTAKDEVSLPPSEKEESSVLSPSDEEERSSLPPSDEEGSAPAPLSATDAEGAEAAEVILSDPELDLQLCASQNTSDSYRGLSVRYEGQSLPISGSTLNQNFMFPPSLLPFDSASKAAVILVTGEGTGMFLMDLHVIDLIQMEEIPCESPLDWLDSHLTSRVSGGIATLSLPDRDMTFDLRETDPDNLYEEAGYGGIVKYALVNDELYAEVHIHISPVVNLGYVTLKYALQDGRYAITQVDFGLYEDDLIPCEIRLQDPGAE
;
A
#
# COMPACT_ATOMS: atom_id res chain seq x y z
N MET A 1 -9.98 -25.90 19.08
CA MET A 1 -10.79 -25.72 17.85
C MET A 1 -11.98 -24.77 17.99
N LEU A 2 -12.59 -24.55 19.16
CA LEU A 2 -13.78 -23.68 19.28
C LEU A 2 -13.51 -22.16 19.40
N ARG A 3 -12.24 -21.73 19.58
CA ARG A 3 -11.86 -20.31 19.76
C ARG A 3 -11.46 -19.59 18.46
N LYS A 4 -10.93 -20.31 17.45
CA LYS A 4 -10.53 -19.71 16.15
C LYS A 4 -11.76 -19.24 15.33
N ILE A 5 -12.97 -19.76 15.61
CA ILE A 5 -14.21 -19.36 14.93
C ILE A 5 -14.69 -17.96 15.34
N TYR A 6 -14.47 -17.52 16.58
CA TYR A 6 -14.95 -16.21 17.03
C TYR A 6 -14.10 -15.02 16.53
N PHE A 7 -12.81 -15.24 16.27
CA PHE A 7 -11.92 -14.19 15.78
C PHE A 7 -12.12 -13.94 14.27
N VAL A 8 -12.31 -15.01 13.49
CA VAL A 8 -12.63 -14.93 12.05
C VAL A 8 -14.01 -14.30 11.81
N LEU A 9 -15.00 -14.58 12.66
CA LEU A 9 -16.33 -13.97 12.53
C LEU A 9 -16.36 -12.45 12.80
N THR A 10 -15.38 -11.91 13.53
CA THR A 10 -15.33 -10.47 13.81
C THR A 10 -14.76 -9.68 12.63
N ILE A 11 -13.84 -10.28 11.85
CA ILE A 11 -13.31 -9.70 10.61
C ILE A 11 -14.36 -9.80 9.48
N CYS A 12 -15.10 -10.92 9.39
CA CYS A 12 -16.22 -11.02 8.44
C CYS A 12 -17.41 -10.11 8.78
N ALA A 13 -17.62 -9.74 10.05
CA ALA A 13 -18.71 -8.83 10.42
C ALA A 13 -18.46 -7.37 10.02
N LEU A 14 -17.19 -6.95 9.85
CA LEU A 14 -16.86 -5.66 9.24
C LEU A 14 -17.08 -5.63 7.73
N PHE A 15 -17.22 -6.79 7.09
CA PHE A 15 -17.60 -6.92 5.68
C PHE A 15 -19.12 -6.96 5.46
N PHE A 16 -19.98 -7.04 6.49
CA PHE A 16 -21.41 -7.37 6.28
C PHE A 16 -22.46 -6.65 7.16
N MET A 17 -22.13 -5.57 7.88
CA MET A 17 -23.11 -4.87 8.71
C MET A 17 -22.99 -3.33 8.63
N THR A 18 -23.59 -2.72 7.60
CA THR A 18 -24.31 -1.45 7.78
C THR A 18 -25.49 -1.32 6.80
N ALA A 19 -26.57 -2.07 7.05
CA ALA A 19 -27.88 -1.79 6.47
C ALA A 19 -28.93 -1.74 7.58
N CYS A 20 -29.24 -0.54 8.07
CA CYS A 20 -30.57 -0.20 8.58
C CYS A 20 -30.73 1.32 8.58
N GLY A 21 -31.53 1.84 7.64
CA GLY A 21 -31.82 3.25 7.52
C GLY A 21 -32.81 3.76 8.58
N THR A 22 -32.82 5.07 8.83
CA THR A 22 -33.86 6.00 8.34
C THR A 22 -33.76 7.37 9.04
N ALA A 23 -34.17 8.39 8.26
CA ALA A 23 -34.76 9.68 8.66
C ALA A 23 -33.85 10.90 8.93
N LYS A 24 -33.80 11.76 7.89
CA LYS A 24 -34.02 13.22 7.86
C LYS A 24 -33.90 14.00 9.19
N ASP A 25 -33.05 15.03 9.20
CA ASP A 25 -33.52 16.43 9.29
C ASP A 25 -32.42 17.43 8.89
N GLU A 26 -32.81 18.43 8.10
CA GLU A 26 -32.03 19.62 7.74
C GLU A 26 -31.83 20.53 8.96
N VAL A 27 -30.61 21.07 9.17
CA VAL A 27 -30.45 22.45 9.72
C VAL A 27 -29.16 23.08 9.17
N SER A 28 -29.33 24.29 8.63
CA SER A 28 -28.35 25.21 8.06
C SER A 28 -27.22 25.64 9.01
N LEU A 29 -26.04 25.90 8.45
CA LEU A 29 -25.02 26.78 9.03
C LEU A 29 -24.97 28.09 8.22
N PRO A 30 -24.94 29.27 8.87
CA PRO A 30 -24.73 30.56 8.20
C PRO A 30 -23.24 30.91 8.01
N PRO A 31 -22.91 31.87 7.12
CA PRO A 31 -21.54 32.18 6.67
C PRO A 31 -20.94 33.43 7.34
N SER A 32 -19.60 33.49 7.41
CA SER A 32 -18.70 34.68 7.44
C SER A 32 -17.31 34.18 7.89
N GLU A 33 -16.15 34.70 7.49
CA GLU A 33 -15.80 36.00 6.93
C GLU A 33 -14.39 35.93 6.32
N LYS A 34 -14.11 36.90 5.45
CA LYS A 34 -12.84 37.17 4.77
C LYS A 34 -11.74 37.59 5.74
N GLU A 35 -10.49 37.25 5.45
CA GLU A 35 -9.38 38.20 5.59
C GLU A 35 -8.43 38.13 4.40
N GLU A 36 -7.96 39.31 4.04
CA GLU A 36 -7.24 39.70 2.83
C GLU A 36 -5.76 39.92 3.16
N SER A 37 -4.91 39.80 2.13
CA SER A 37 -3.68 40.58 1.93
C SER A 37 -2.43 40.23 2.75
N SER A 38 -1.38 39.77 2.07
CA SER A 38 -0.36 40.72 1.62
C SER A 38 0.64 40.10 0.63
N VAL A 39 1.00 40.96 -0.33
CA VAL A 39 1.88 40.78 -1.47
C VAL A 39 3.34 41.04 -1.05
N LEU A 40 4.29 40.27 -1.58
CA LEU A 40 5.64 40.77 -1.95
C LEU A 40 6.35 39.78 -2.90
N SER A 41 6.62 40.24 -4.11
CA SER A 41 7.53 39.63 -5.10
C SER A 41 8.87 40.44 -5.12
N PRO A 42 9.83 40.13 -6.02
CA PRO A 42 11.04 39.37 -5.74
C PRO A 42 12.32 40.23 -5.85
N SER A 43 13.46 39.68 -5.46
CA SER A 43 14.77 40.26 -5.79
C SER A 43 15.72 39.17 -6.27
N ASP A 44 16.02 39.24 -7.57
CA ASP A 44 17.20 38.68 -8.23
C ASP A 44 18.46 39.31 -7.63
N GLU A 45 19.50 38.52 -7.36
CA GLU A 45 20.89 38.90 -7.66
C GLU A 45 21.74 37.62 -7.89
N GLU A 46 22.38 37.57 -9.06
CA GLU A 46 23.49 36.68 -9.38
C GLU A 46 24.68 36.96 -8.47
N GLU A 47 25.44 35.93 -8.06
CA GLU A 47 26.90 36.06 -8.07
C GLU A 47 27.61 34.72 -8.30
N ARG A 48 28.50 34.76 -9.29
CA ARG A 48 29.44 33.70 -9.68
C ARG A 48 30.66 33.72 -8.76
N SER A 49 31.16 32.54 -8.38
CA SER A 49 32.60 32.19 -8.23
C SER A 49 32.70 30.92 -7.38
N SER A 50 33.60 29.97 -7.55
CA SER A 50 34.63 29.64 -8.55
C SER A 50 35.21 28.31 -8.05
N LEU A 51 35.24 27.29 -8.89
CA LEU A 51 35.98 26.04 -8.65
C LEU A 51 37.50 26.31 -8.71
N PRO A 52 38.30 25.58 -7.93
CA PRO A 52 39.66 25.21 -8.34
C PRO A 52 39.77 23.72 -8.72
N PRO A 53 40.79 23.33 -9.52
CA PRO A 53 40.86 22.06 -10.23
C PRO A 53 41.60 20.95 -9.46
N SER A 54 41.44 19.76 -10.05
CA SER A 54 41.97 18.42 -9.78
C SER A 54 43.49 18.33 -9.59
N ASP A 55 43.93 17.32 -8.83
CA ASP A 55 45.11 16.49 -9.14
C ASP A 55 45.01 15.11 -8.46
N GLU A 56 45.71 14.15 -9.06
CA GLU A 56 45.64 12.69 -8.95
C GLU A 56 46.16 12.07 -7.64
N GLU A 57 45.75 10.84 -7.33
CA GLU A 57 46.61 9.65 -7.23
C GLU A 57 45.88 8.46 -6.57
N GLY A 58 46.15 7.25 -7.09
CA GLY A 58 45.49 6.02 -6.68
C GLY A 58 46.00 5.41 -5.38
N SER A 59 45.12 4.68 -4.71
CA SER A 59 45.48 3.44 -4.02
C SER A 59 44.25 2.56 -3.80
N ALA A 60 44.41 1.29 -4.18
CA ALA A 60 43.44 0.22 -4.00
C ALA A 60 43.10 -0.01 -2.50
N PRO A 61 41.89 -0.47 -2.14
CA PRO A 61 41.65 -1.01 -0.82
C PRO A 61 42.07 -2.48 -0.80
N ALA A 62 43.00 -2.84 0.09
CA ALA A 62 43.20 -4.23 0.49
C ALA A 62 42.55 -4.49 1.87
N PRO A 63 42.10 -5.72 2.16
CA PRO A 63 40.97 -5.97 3.05
C PRO A 63 41.39 -6.51 4.42
N LEU A 64 40.89 -5.91 5.51
CA LEU A 64 40.96 -6.40 6.89
C LEU A 64 39.90 -5.61 7.68
N SER A 65 39.11 -6.13 8.62
CA SER A 65 38.93 -7.45 9.21
C SER A 65 37.61 -7.39 9.99
N ALA A 66 36.94 -8.52 10.14
CA ALA A 66 35.79 -8.68 11.02
C ALA A 66 36.18 -8.45 12.49
N THR A 67 35.38 -7.59 13.15
CA THR A 67 35.10 -7.39 14.59
C THR A 67 34.44 -6.01 14.62
N ASP A 68 33.14 -5.86 14.86
CA ASP A 68 32.55 -6.06 16.18
C ASP A 68 31.11 -6.61 16.07
N ALA A 69 30.92 -7.84 16.53
CA ALA A 69 29.62 -8.32 16.98
C ALA A 69 29.49 -7.95 18.46
N GLU A 70 29.22 -6.69 18.76
CA GLU A 70 28.95 -6.26 20.13
C GLU A 70 27.96 -5.10 20.11
N GLY A 71 26.70 -5.43 20.43
CA GLY A 71 25.57 -4.50 20.40
C GLY A 71 24.33 -5.05 19.71
N ALA A 72 24.01 -6.34 19.87
CA ALA A 72 22.64 -6.77 19.61
C ALA A 72 21.77 -6.18 20.72
N GLU A 73 21.25 -4.96 20.51
CA GLU A 73 20.07 -4.51 21.24
C GLU A 73 19.05 -5.66 21.20
N ALA A 74 18.53 -6.01 22.37
CA ALA A 74 17.56 -7.09 22.48
C ALA A 74 16.34 -6.72 21.66
N ALA A 75 16.20 -7.31 20.47
CA ALA A 75 15.14 -6.93 19.56
C ALA A 75 13.77 -7.25 20.19
N GLU A 76 12.90 -6.25 20.19
CA GLU A 76 11.54 -6.28 20.70
C GLU A 76 10.69 -7.19 19.80
N VAL A 77 9.85 -8.04 20.41
CA VAL A 77 8.89 -8.86 19.67
C VAL A 77 7.61 -8.04 19.47
N ILE A 78 7.28 -7.77 18.21
CA ILE A 78 6.09 -6.99 17.81
C ILE A 78 4.87 -7.90 17.70
N LEU A 79 5.04 -9.05 17.01
CA LEU A 79 4.01 -10.07 16.81
C LEU A 79 4.61 -11.45 17.03
N SER A 80 3.79 -12.40 17.49
CA SER A 80 4.22 -13.78 17.69
C SER A 80 3.09 -14.77 17.41
N ASP A 81 3.39 -15.83 16.67
CA ASP A 81 2.64 -17.08 16.68
C ASP A 81 3.43 -18.12 17.49
N PRO A 82 3.04 -18.40 18.75
CA PRO A 82 3.74 -19.35 19.60
C PRO A 82 3.50 -20.81 19.21
N GLU A 83 2.48 -21.13 18.40
CA GLU A 83 2.27 -22.50 17.91
C GLU A 83 3.35 -22.89 16.89
N LEU A 84 3.85 -21.91 16.14
CA LEU A 84 4.86 -22.08 15.09
C LEU A 84 6.27 -21.58 15.47
N ASP A 85 6.45 -21.04 16.68
CA ASP A 85 7.67 -20.30 17.05
C ASP A 85 8.06 -19.22 16.01
N LEU A 86 7.04 -18.54 15.49
CA LEU A 86 7.17 -17.52 14.45
C LEU A 86 6.98 -16.14 15.06
N GLN A 87 7.89 -15.21 14.79
CA GLN A 87 7.88 -13.87 15.39
C GLN A 87 8.26 -12.80 14.38
N LEU A 88 7.66 -11.63 14.51
CA LEU A 88 8.13 -10.38 13.91
C LEU A 88 8.80 -9.56 15.01
N CYS A 89 10.05 -9.17 14.79
CA CYS A 89 10.85 -8.44 15.75
C CYS A 89 11.37 -7.12 15.18
N ALA A 90 11.65 -6.15 16.05
CA ALA A 90 12.29 -4.88 15.71
C ALA A 90 13.51 -4.63 16.59
N SER A 91 14.60 -4.13 16.00
CA SER A 91 15.75 -3.66 16.78
C SER A 91 15.58 -2.23 17.30
N GLN A 92 14.70 -1.44 16.68
CA GLN A 92 14.47 -0.06 17.06
C GLN A 92 12.96 0.23 17.18
N ASN A 93 12.59 0.92 18.25
CA ASN A 93 11.24 1.41 18.50
C ASN A 93 11.33 2.93 18.70
N THR A 94 10.88 3.70 17.72
CA THR A 94 10.87 5.18 17.78
C THR A 94 9.54 5.67 18.36
N SER A 95 9.31 6.97 18.37
CA SER A 95 8.00 7.48 18.75
C SER A 95 6.89 6.98 17.83
N ASP A 96 7.16 6.80 16.53
CA ASP A 96 6.17 6.61 15.47
C ASP A 96 6.25 5.28 14.70
N SER A 97 7.37 4.56 14.81
CA SER A 97 7.63 3.37 13.99
C SER A 97 8.53 2.34 14.67
N TYR A 98 8.33 1.08 14.27
CA TYR A 98 9.29 0.01 14.45
C TYR A 98 10.21 -0.09 13.25
N ARG A 99 11.52 -0.19 13.47
CA ARG A 99 12.56 -0.26 12.43
C ARG A 99 13.56 -1.38 12.70
N GLY A 100 14.35 -1.72 11.67
CA GLY A 100 15.29 -2.84 11.74
C GLY A 100 14.55 -4.15 11.98
N LEU A 101 13.59 -4.41 11.10
CA LEU A 101 12.66 -5.53 11.24
C LEU A 101 13.33 -6.86 10.89
N SER A 102 12.89 -7.92 11.56
CA SER A 102 13.30 -9.29 11.26
C SER A 102 12.20 -10.28 11.55
N VAL A 103 12.12 -11.34 10.74
CA VAL A 103 11.30 -12.51 11.02
C VAL A 103 12.16 -13.55 11.70
N ARG A 104 11.68 -14.09 12.83
CA ARG A 104 12.31 -15.23 13.51
C ARG A 104 11.42 -16.46 13.41
N TYR A 105 12.04 -17.59 13.11
CA TYR A 105 11.37 -18.87 12.98
C TYR A 105 12.32 -19.99 13.41
N GLU A 106 11.90 -20.81 14.38
CA GLU A 106 12.70 -21.92 14.94
C GLU A 106 14.14 -21.51 15.33
N GLY A 107 14.29 -20.32 15.91
CA GLY A 107 15.57 -19.76 16.34
C GLY A 107 16.45 -19.17 15.22
N GLN A 108 16.05 -19.28 13.95
CA GLN A 108 16.67 -18.55 12.84
C GLN A 108 16.09 -17.15 12.74
N SER A 109 16.83 -16.22 12.12
CA SER A 109 16.41 -14.83 11.97
C SER A 109 16.74 -14.33 10.56
N LEU A 110 15.75 -13.77 9.88
CA LEU A 110 15.88 -13.14 8.58
C LEU A 110 15.55 -11.64 8.71
N PRO A 111 16.50 -10.71 8.44
CA PRO A 111 16.17 -9.30 8.33
C PRO A 111 15.25 -9.05 7.13
N ILE A 112 14.26 -8.17 7.30
CA ILE A 112 13.41 -7.66 6.23
C ILE A 112 13.56 -6.14 6.14
N SER A 113 13.34 -5.59 4.95
CA SER A 113 13.44 -4.14 4.73
C SER A 113 12.21 -3.40 5.26
N GLY A 114 12.27 -2.06 5.25
CA GLY A 114 11.14 -1.21 5.64
C GLY A 114 10.99 -0.96 7.15
N SER A 115 9.80 -0.49 7.51
CA SER A 115 9.38 -0.14 8.87
C SER A 115 7.87 -0.23 8.97
N THR A 116 7.32 -0.39 10.17
CA THR A 116 5.86 -0.34 10.38
C THR A 116 5.51 0.68 11.46
N LEU A 117 4.37 1.35 11.32
CA LEU A 117 3.85 2.26 12.33
C LEU A 117 3.62 1.53 13.66
N ASN A 118 3.90 2.21 14.78
CA ASN A 118 3.77 1.64 16.13
C ASN A 118 2.69 2.32 17.00
N GLN A 119 2.07 3.40 16.52
CA GLN A 119 1.07 4.16 17.26
C GLN A 119 -0.37 3.75 16.95
N ASN A 120 -0.61 3.04 15.84
CA ASN A 120 -1.96 2.71 15.41
C ASN A 120 -2.40 1.30 15.85
N PHE A 121 -3.25 1.25 16.87
CA PHE A 121 -3.88 0.01 17.33
C PHE A 121 -5.03 -0.47 16.43
N MET A 122 -5.61 0.42 15.60
CA MET A 122 -6.70 0.08 14.70
C MET A 122 -6.21 -0.71 13.49
N PHE A 123 -5.01 -0.40 13.00
CA PHE A 123 -4.38 -1.06 11.86
C PHE A 123 -2.97 -1.54 12.23
N PRO A 124 -2.84 -2.63 13.00
CA PRO A 124 -1.53 -3.19 13.32
C PRO A 124 -0.93 -3.90 12.09
N PRO A 125 0.41 -4.08 12.05
CA PRO A 125 1.02 -5.00 11.11
C PRO A 125 0.47 -6.42 11.30
N SER A 126 0.68 -7.28 10.30
CA SER A 126 0.24 -8.68 10.32
C SER A 126 1.40 -9.64 10.06
N LEU A 127 1.34 -10.79 10.73
CA LEU A 127 2.24 -11.93 10.56
C LEU A 127 1.37 -13.16 10.35
N LEU A 128 1.24 -13.59 9.09
CA LEU A 128 0.23 -14.55 8.66
C LEU A 128 0.91 -15.78 8.04
N PRO A 129 0.99 -16.91 8.74
CA PRO A 129 1.46 -18.16 8.12
C PRO A 129 0.46 -18.62 7.05
N PHE A 130 1.00 -19.14 5.95
CA PHE A 130 0.25 -19.90 4.95
C PHE A 130 -0.20 -21.24 5.55
N ASP A 131 -1.20 -21.89 4.95
CA ASP A 131 -1.82 -23.12 5.48
C ASP A 131 -0.81 -24.26 5.66
N SER A 132 0.19 -24.33 4.77
CA SER A 132 1.27 -25.32 4.85
C SER A 132 2.31 -25.02 5.95
N ALA A 133 2.26 -23.83 6.57
CA ALA A 133 3.27 -23.28 7.48
C ALA A 133 4.71 -23.28 6.92
N SER A 134 4.88 -23.44 5.60
CA SER A 134 6.18 -23.33 4.93
C SER A 134 6.54 -21.88 4.57
N LYS A 135 5.56 -20.98 4.64
CA LYS A 135 5.71 -19.56 4.29
C LYS A 135 4.91 -18.71 5.27
N ALA A 136 5.27 -17.44 5.37
CA ALA A 136 4.47 -16.43 6.04
C ALA A 136 4.44 -15.13 5.23
N ALA A 137 3.29 -14.46 5.23
CA ALA A 137 3.17 -13.08 4.79
C ALA A 137 3.39 -12.16 5.99
N VAL A 138 4.27 -11.18 5.84
CA VAL A 138 4.43 -10.06 6.75
C VAL A 138 3.87 -8.83 6.05
N ILE A 139 2.82 -8.24 6.62
CA ILE A 139 2.18 -7.05 6.06
C ILE A 139 2.44 -5.91 7.03
N LEU A 140 3.24 -4.95 6.59
CA LEU A 140 3.61 -3.76 7.35
C LEU A 140 2.63 -2.65 7.04
N VAL A 141 2.25 -1.85 8.05
CA VAL A 141 1.49 -0.61 7.81
C VAL A 141 2.50 0.53 7.81
N THR A 142 2.70 1.16 6.66
CA THR A 142 3.81 2.10 6.43
C THR A 142 3.35 3.56 6.38
N GLY A 143 2.07 3.80 6.16
CA GLY A 143 1.50 5.13 6.14
C GLY A 143 0.00 5.12 6.35
N GLU A 144 -0.51 6.14 7.05
CA GLU A 144 -1.94 6.34 7.25
C GLU A 144 -2.27 7.82 7.32
N GLY A 145 -3.50 8.17 6.98
CA GLY A 145 -4.02 9.53 7.07
C GLY A 145 -5.36 9.66 6.36
N THR A 146 -5.87 10.88 6.29
CA THR A 146 -7.09 11.17 5.53
C THR A 146 -6.81 10.94 4.04
N GLY A 147 -7.41 9.87 3.48
CA GLY A 147 -7.21 9.49 2.07
C GLY A 147 -5.90 8.73 1.80
N MET A 148 -5.17 8.33 2.84
CA MET A 148 -3.94 7.55 2.70
C MET A 148 -3.96 6.33 3.60
N PHE A 149 -3.67 5.15 3.03
CA PHE A 149 -3.47 3.93 3.80
C PHE A 149 -2.55 2.99 3.03
N LEU A 150 -1.30 2.89 3.47
CA LEU A 150 -0.24 2.21 2.77
C LEU A 150 0.21 0.99 3.55
N MET A 151 0.27 -0.13 2.86
CA MET A 151 0.86 -1.36 3.34
C MET A 151 2.02 -1.77 2.45
N ASP A 152 3.03 -2.40 3.06
CA ASP A 152 4.11 -3.10 2.36
C ASP A 152 4.02 -4.59 2.67
N LEU A 153 4.37 -5.42 1.68
CA LEU A 153 4.29 -6.87 1.77
C LEU A 153 5.70 -7.49 1.69
N HIS A 154 5.96 -8.42 2.61
CA HIS A 154 7.05 -9.38 2.50
C HIS A 154 6.47 -10.79 2.55
N VAL A 155 6.97 -11.71 1.72
CA VAL A 155 6.63 -13.13 1.82
C VAL A 155 7.89 -13.91 2.11
N ILE A 156 7.91 -14.68 3.19
CA ILE A 156 9.09 -15.39 3.67
C ILE A 156 8.92 -16.88 3.43
N ASP A 157 9.91 -17.53 2.83
CA ASP A 157 10.09 -18.98 2.89
C ASP A 157 10.67 -19.34 4.27
N LEU A 158 9.89 -19.99 5.11
CA LEU A 158 10.27 -20.32 6.49
C LEU A 158 11.27 -21.48 6.57
N ILE A 159 11.43 -22.26 5.49
CA ILE A 159 12.34 -23.40 5.45
C ILE A 159 13.74 -22.95 5.04
N GLN A 160 13.83 -22.12 3.99
CA GLN A 160 15.08 -21.54 3.53
C GLN A 160 15.48 -20.30 4.33
N MET A 161 14.53 -19.68 5.04
CA MET A 161 14.70 -18.37 5.68
C MET A 161 15.16 -17.32 4.67
N GLU A 162 14.45 -17.26 3.54
CA GLU A 162 14.68 -16.31 2.46
C GLU A 162 13.38 -15.57 2.13
N GLU A 163 13.51 -14.30 1.72
CA GLU A 163 12.38 -13.54 1.21
C GLU A 163 12.09 -13.93 -0.24
N ILE A 164 10.83 -14.28 -0.51
CA ILE A 164 10.31 -14.56 -1.85
C ILE A 164 9.89 -13.22 -2.47
N PRO A 165 10.50 -12.81 -3.61
CA PRO A 165 10.14 -11.55 -4.26
C PRO A 165 8.66 -11.50 -4.65
N CYS A 166 8.05 -10.34 -4.45
CA CYS A 166 6.67 -10.06 -4.86
C CYS A 166 6.65 -8.92 -5.88
N GLU A 167 5.83 -9.05 -6.91
CA GLU A 167 5.61 -8.00 -7.88
C GLU A 167 4.90 -6.78 -7.24
N SER A 168 5.40 -5.58 -7.51
CA SER A 168 4.79 -4.34 -7.03
C SER A 168 3.44 -4.12 -7.73
N PRO A 169 2.34 -3.92 -6.99
CA PRO A 169 1.05 -3.63 -7.60
C PRO A 169 1.04 -2.26 -8.29
N LEU A 170 1.86 -1.31 -7.82
CA LEU A 170 1.98 0.02 -8.42
C LEU A 170 2.74 -0.04 -9.75
N ASP A 171 3.88 -0.73 -9.79
CA ASP A 171 4.66 -0.91 -11.03
C ASP A 171 3.84 -1.66 -12.09
N TRP A 172 3.01 -2.61 -11.65
CA TRP A 172 2.09 -3.32 -12.52
C TRP A 172 1.05 -2.36 -13.10
N LEU A 173 0.41 -1.53 -12.27
CA LEU A 173 -0.57 -0.54 -12.75
C LEU A 173 0.07 0.50 -13.68
N ASP A 174 1.28 0.98 -13.38
CA ASP A 174 2.02 1.90 -14.24
C ASP A 174 2.21 1.34 -15.67
N SER A 175 2.28 0.02 -15.80
CA SER A 175 2.50 -0.66 -17.08
C SER A 175 1.21 -1.08 -17.79
N HIS A 176 0.07 -1.14 -17.08
CA HIS A 176 -1.14 -1.80 -17.58
C HIS A 176 -2.44 -0.99 -17.45
N LEU A 177 -2.45 0.06 -16.62
CA LEU A 177 -3.58 0.95 -16.47
C LEU A 177 -3.33 2.23 -17.27
N THR A 178 -4.26 2.57 -18.16
CA THR A 178 -4.29 3.90 -18.78
C THR A 178 -5.59 4.59 -18.42
N SER A 179 -5.54 5.93 -18.32
CA SER A 179 -6.71 6.70 -17.95
C SER A 179 -6.76 8.05 -18.66
N ARG A 180 -7.94 8.64 -18.72
CA ARG A 180 -8.17 9.99 -19.23
C ARG A 180 -9.48 10.54 -18.71
N VAL A 181 -9.52 11.83 -18.42
CA VAL A 181 -10.74 12.59 -18.14
C VAL A 181 -10.97 13.63 -19.24
N SER A 182 -12.17 13.65 -19.81
CA SER A 182 -12.55 14.67 -20.78
C SER A 182 -14.06 14.90 -20.79
N GLY A 183 -14.47 16.18 -20.73
CA GLY A 183 -15.89 16.56 -20.81
C GLY A 183 -16.75 15.97 -19.67
N GLY A 184 -16.16 15.79 -18.48
CA GLY A 184 -16.82 15.14 -17.35
C GLY A 184 -16.99 13.63 -17.51
N ILE A 185 -16.25 12.99 -18.41
CA ILE A 185 -16.23 11.53 -18.58
C ILE A 185 -14.81 11.05 -18.26
N ALA A 186 -14.69 10.09 -17.34
CA ALA A 186 -13.44 9.38 -17.11
C ALA A 186 -13.45 8.03 -17.82
N THR A 187 -12.36 7.71 -18.52
CA THR A 187 -12.14 6.40 -19.13
C THR A 187 -10.94 5.76 -18.47
N LEU A 188 -11.08 4.50 -18.05
CA LEU A 188 -10.01 3.64 -17.55
C LEU A 188 -9.90 2.41 -18.44
N SER A 189 -8.68 2.04 -18.82
CA SER A 189 -8.42 0.83 -19.60
C SER A 189 -7.40 -0.05 -18.88
N LEU A 190 -7.81 -1.28 -18.62
CA LEU A 190 -7.00 -2.40 -18.15
C LEU A 190 -6.83 -3.41 -19.29
N PRO A 191 -5.93 -4.40 -19.17
CA PRO A 191 -5.64 -5.34 -20.26
C PRO A 191 -6.84 -6.11 -20.82
N ASP A 192 -7.89 -6.31 -20.03
CA ASP A 192 -9.06 -7.13 -20.39
C ASP A 192 -10.36 -6.32 -20.50
N ARG A 193 -10.36 -5.04 -20.13
CA ARG A 193 -11.59 -4.23 -20.04
C ARG A 193 -11.34 -2.75 -20.15
N ASP A 194 -12.32 -2.07 -20.72
CA ASP A 194 -12.49 -0.62 -20.66
C ASP A 194 -13.65 -0.27 -19.75
N MET A 195 -13.51 0.82 -19.01
CA MET A 195 -14.50 1.32 -18.08
C MET A 195 -14.70 2.80 -18.33
N THR A 196 -15.96 3.24 -18.35
CA THR A 196 -16.33 4.65 -18.54
C THR A 196 -17.20 5.11 -17.39
N PHE A 197 -16.86 6.25 -16.80
CA PHE A 197 -17.53 6.84 -15.66
C PHE A 197 -18.08 8.21 -16.03
N ASP A 198 -19.35 8.45 -15.69
CA ASP A 198 -20.00 9.75 -15.88
C ASP A 198 -19.83 10.63 -14.64
N LEU A 199 -18.94 11.62 -14.75
CA LEU A 199 -18.57 12.57 -13.71
C LEU A 199 -19.17 13.95 -13.96
N ARG A 200 -20.18 14.09 -14.84
CA ARG A 200 -20.75 15.41 -15.20
C ARG A 200 -21.46 16.12 -14.03
N GLU A 201 -21.79 15.40 -12.97
CA GLU A 201 -22.31 15.97 -11.72
C GLU A 201 -21.20 16.46 -10.78
N THR A 202 -19.94 16.11 -11.05
CA THR A 202 -18.77 16.61 -10.32
C THR A 202 -18.29 17.92 -10.94
N ASP A 203 -17.89 18.88 -10.11
CA ASP A 203 -17.28 20.11 -10.57
C ASP A 203 -15.99 19.80 -11.33
N PRO A 204 -15.89 20.16 -12.63
CA PRO A 204 -14.73 19.85 -13.45
C PRO A 204 -13.43 20.46 -12.91
N ASP A 205 -13.49 21.56 -12.16
CA ASP A 205 -12.29 22.19 -11.58
C ASP A 205 -11.66 21.33 -10.46
N ASN A 206 -12.40 20.35 -9.94
CA ASN A 206 -11.92 19.41 -8.93
C ASN A 206 -11.43 18.08 -9.52
N LEU A 207 -11.58 17.86 -10.84
CA LEU A 207 -11.18 16.61 -11.48
C LEU A 207 -9.73 16.68 -11.95
N TYR A 208 -9.01 15.57 -11.78
CA TYR A 208 -7.71 15.37 -12.40
C TYR A 208 -7.85 15.08 -13.90
N GLU A 209 -6.76 15.28 -14.65
CA GLU A 209 -6.71 14.92 -16.08
C GLU A 209 -6.64 13.41 -16.30
N GLU A 210 -6.04 12.70 -15.35
CA GLU A 210 -5.84 11.25 -15.33
C GLU A 210 -6.14 10.71 -13.93
N ALA A 211 -6.51 9.44 -13.85
CA ALA A 211 -6.77 8.78 -12.58
C ALA A 211 -5.47 8.59 -11.79
N GLY A 212 -5.51 8.97 -10.52
CA GLY A 212 -4.46 8.69 -9.55
C GLY A 212 -4.70 7.35 -8.84
N TYR A 213 -3.61 6.78 -8.35
CA TYR A 213 -3.60 5.59 -7.50
C TYR A 213 -2.39 5.59 -6.58
N GLY A 214 -2.31 4.62 -5.67
CA GLY A 214 -1.21 4.50 -4.70
C GLY A 214 -1.40 5.26 -3.39
N GLY A 215 -2.48 6.05 -3.25
CA GLY A 215 -2.86 6.64 -1.96
C GLY A 215 -3.38 5.59 -0.96
N ILE A 216 -4.08 4.57 -1.45
CA ILE A 216 -4.54 3.44 -0.65
C ILE A 216 -4.08 2.15 -1.32
N VAL A 217 -3.19 1.43 -0.64
CA VAL A 217 -2.63 0.14 -1.03
C VAL A 217 -2.76 -0.81 0.15
N LYS A 218 -3.54 -1.88 -0.02
CA LYS A 218 -3.76 -2.89 1.02
C LYS A 218 -3.29 -4.24 0.53
N TYR A 219 -2.79 -5.07 1.45
CA TYR A 219 -2.53 -6.48 1.20
C TYR A 219 -3.39 -7.35 2.10
N ALA A 220 -3.73 -8.54 1.61
CA ALA A 220 -4.43 -9.54 2.39
C ALA A 220 -4.02 -10.95 1.98
N LEU A 221 -4.00 -11.85 2.96
CA LEU A 221 -3.91 -13.30 2.77
C LEU A 221 -5.27 -13.90 3.12
N VAL A 222 -5.99 -14.43 2.13
CA VAL A 222 -7.33 -14.99 2.28
C VAL A 222 -7.36 -16.38 1.66
N ASN A 223 -7.69 -17.40 2.46
CA ASN A 223 -7.73 -18.81 2.01
C ASN A 223 -6.44 -19.26 1.31
N ASP A 224 -5.28 -18.93 1.88
CA ASP A 224 -3.94 -19.21 1.31
C ASP A 224 -3.62 -18.46 0.01
N GLU A 225 -4.46 -17.51 -0.40
CA GLU A 225 -4.29 -16.69 -1.60
C GLU A 225 -3.95 -15.24 -1.23
N LEU A 226 -2.92 -14.70 -1.88
CA LEU A 226 -2.40 -13.38 -1.64
C LEU A 226 -3.01 -12.37 -2.61
N TYR A 227 -3.42 -11.22 -2.06
CA TYR A 227 -4.05 -10.14 -2.81
C TYR A 227 -3.44 -8.78 -2.46
N ALA A 228 -3.44 -7.88 -3.45
CA ALA A 228 -3.35 -6.44 -3.24
C ALA A 228 -4.64 -5.75 -3.68
N GLU A 229 -5.01 -4.68 -2.99
CA GLU A 229 -6.09 -3.77 -3.36
C GLU A 229 -5.50 -2.37 -3.51
N VAL A 230 -5.66 -1.76 -4.68
CA VAL A 230 -5.19 -0.39 -4.96
C VAL A 230 -6.36 0.49 -5.36
N HIS A 231 -6.56 1.59 -4.65
CA HIS A 231 -7.70 2.48 -4.89
C HIS A 231 -7.42 3.46 -6.03
N ILE A 232 -8.42 3.65 -6.88
CA ILE A 232 -8.37 4.55 -8.04
C ILE A 232 -9.21 5.79 -7.74
N HIS A 233 -8.59 6.95 -7.84
CA HIS A 233 -9.22 8.23 -7.54
C HIS A 233 -9.04 9.22 -8.69
N ILE A 234 -9.99 10.14 -8.83
CA ILE A 234 -10.01 11.14 -9.91
C ILE A 234 -10.02 12.57 -9.36
N SER A 235 -10.01 12.69 -8.04
CA SER A 235 -9.82 13.92 -7.28
C SER A 235 -9.43 13.54 -5.84
N PRO A 236 -9.14 14.52 -4.95
CA PRO A 236 -8.91 14.22 -3.52
C PRO A 236 -10.10 13.59 -2.80
N VAL A 237 -11.32 13.69 -3.35
CA VAL A 237 -12.56 13.27 -2.68
C VAL A 237 -13.44 12.34 -3.52
N VAL A 238 -13.10 12.10 -4.78
CA VAL A 238 -13.86 11.22 -5.69
C VAL A 238 -13.02 10.00 -6.02
N ASN A 239 -13.48 8.84 -5.55
CA ASN A 239 -12.92 7.54 -5.86
C ASN A 239 -13.77 6.86 -6.94
N LEU A 240 -13.13 6.32 -7.97
CA LEU A 240 -13.82 5.58 -9.03
C LEU A 240 -14.07 4.13 -8.63
N GLY A 241 -13.23 3.57 -7.75
CA GLY A 241 -13.26 2.18 -7.36
C GLY A 241 -11.89 1.71 -6.88
N TYR A 242 -11.64 0.43 -7.02
CA TYR A 242 -10.37 -0.19 -6.66
C TYR A 242 -10.04 -1.35 -7.61
N VAL A 243 -8.75 -1.59 -7.79
CA VAL A 243 -8.24 -2.76 -8.50
C VAL A 243 -7.81 -3.80 -7.47
N THR A 244 -8.32 -5.03 -7.60
CA THR A 244 -7.87 -6.19 -6.84
C THR A 244 -6.92 -7.01 -7.70
N LEU A 245 -5.72 -7.24 -7.20
CA LEU A 245 -4.63 -7.95 -7.86
C LEU A 245 -4.37 -9.25 -7.11
N LYS A 246 -4.58 -10.39 -7.75
CA LYS A 246 -4.31 -11.71 -7.18
C LYS A 246 -2.94 -12.20 -7.59
N TYR A 247 -2.18 -12.68 -6.60
CA TYR A 247 -0.84 -13.20 -6.79
C TYR A 247 -0.82 -14.72 -6.91
N ALA A 248 0.14 -15.25 -7.66
CA ALA A 248 0.52 -16.65 -7.63
C ALA A 248 2.04 -16.80 -7.66
N LEU A 249 2.55 -17.84 -7.01
CA LEU A 249 3.97 -18.17 -7.05
C LEU A 249 4.34 -18.76 -8.43
N GLN A 250 5.14 -18.04 -9.20
CA GLN A 250 5.64 -18.41 -10.52
C GLN A 250 7.13 -18.10 -10.60
N ASP A 251 7.92 -19.07 -11.07
CA ASP A 251 9.38 -18.89 -11.26
C ASP A 251 10.12 -18.31 -10.04
N GLY A 252 9.69 -18.70 -8.83
CA GLY A 252 10.31 -18.26 -7.57
C GLY A 252 9.91 -16.86 -7.09
N ARG A 253 8.90 -16.22 -7.67
CA ARG A 253 8.34 -14.94 -7.24
C ARG A 253 6.81 -14.97 -7.21
N TYR A 254 6.18 -14.16 -6.36
CA TYR A 254 4.75 -13.90 -6.46
C TYR A 254 4.49 -12.89 -7.57
N ALA A 255 3.90 -13.36 -8.67
CA ALA A 255 3.51 -12.55 -9.82
C ALA A 255 2.00 -12.31 -9.83
N ILE A 256 1.58 -11.17 -10.37
CA ILE A 256 0.15 -10.85 -10.53
C ILE A 256 -0.40 -11.69 -11.69
N THR A 257 -1.49 -12.42 -11.43
CA THR A 257 -2.07 -13.37 -12.40
C THR A 257 -3.52 -13.10 -12.76
N GLN A 258 -4.22 -12.38 -11.90
CA GLN A 258 -5.60 -11.99 -12.12
C GLN A 258 -5.81 -10.58 -11.57
N VAL A 259 -6.60 -9.82 -12.31
CA VAL A 259 -6.89 -8.41 -12.05
C VAL A 259 -8.40 -8.26 -12.15
N ASP A 260 -9.01 -7.68 -11.14
CA ASP A 260 -10.42 -7.34 -11.14
C ASP A 260 -10.60 -5.88 -10.71
N PHE A 261 -11.67 -5.26 -11.19
CA PHE A 261 -12.06 -3.91 -10.80
C PHE A 261 -13.36 -3.95 -10.00
N GLY A 262 -13.34 -3.34 -8.83
CA GLY A 262 -14.48 -3.22 -7.93
C GLY A 262 -14.96 -1.77 -7.79
N LEU A 263 -16.27 -1.61 -7.64
CA LEU A 263 -16.92 -0.33 -7.34
C LEU A 263 -17.26 -0.25 -5.84
N TYR A 264 -17.37 0.97 -5.32
CA TYR A 264 -17.96 1.19 -4.00
C TYR A 264 -19.48 1.11 -4.09
N GLU A 265 -20.11 0.38 -3.16
CA GLU A 265 -21.56 0.21 -3.14
C GLU A 265 -22.31 1.52 -2.84
N ASP A 266 -21.68 2.41 -2.08
CA ASP A 266 -22.30 3.64 -1.57
C ASP A 266 -22.09 4.87 -2.49
N ASP A 267 -21.11 4.83 -3.39
CA ASP A 267 -20.75 5.92 -4.31
C ASP A 267 -20.98 5.50 -5.77
N LEU A 268 -22.25 5.29 -6.14
CA LEU A 268 -22.62 4.85 -7.49
C LEU A 268 -22.47 5.99 -8.51
N ILE A 269 -21.23 6.29 -8.87
CA ILE A 269 -20.91 6.99 -10.11
C ILE A 269 -21.38 6.10 -11.26
N PRO A 270 -22.24 6.59 -12.18
CA PRO A 270 -22.69 5.80 -13.31
C PRO A 270 -21.50 5.27 -14.11
N CYS A 271 -21.43 3.94 -14.27
CA CYS A 271 -20.31 3.24 -14.87
C CYS A 271 -20.77 2.27 -15.96
N GLU A 272 -20.11 2.28 -17.11
CA GLU A 272 -20.20 1.25 -18.15
C GLU A 272 -18.89 0.45 -18.20
N ILE A 273 -18.98 -0.88 -18.12
CA ILE A 273 -17.82 -1.79 -18.24
C ILE A 273 -17.96 -2.57 -19.56
N ARG A 274 -16.91 -2.56 -20.38
CA ARG A 274 -16.82 -3.31 -21.64
C ARG A 274 -15.61 -4.23 -21.60
N LEU A 275 -15.85 -5.53 -21.70
CA LEU A 275 -14.77 -6.50 -21.84
C LEU A 275 -14.15 -6.35 -23.24
N GLN A 276 -12.83 -6.36 -23.31
CA GLN A 276 -12.12 -6.36 -24.58
C GLN A 276 -12.19 -7.78 -25.19
N ASP A 277 -12.52 -7.86 -26.48
CA ASP A 277 -12.60 -9.14 -27.18
C ASP A 277 -11.17 -9.61 -27.52
N PRO A 278 -10.68 -10.74 -26.99
CA PRO A 278 -9.31 -11.21 -27.23
C PRO A 278 -9.05 -11.64 -28.70
N GLY A 279 -10.03 -11.49 -29.59
CA GLY A 279 -9.94 -11.86 -31.02
C GLY A 279 -10.07 -10.72 -32.03
N ALA A 280 -10.01 -9.45 -31.62
CA ALA A 280 -10.13 -8.30 -32.52
C ALA A 280 -8.78 -7.64 -32.87
N GLU A 281 -7.88 -8.41 -33.50
CA GLU A 281 -6.75 -7.87 -34.29
C GLU A 281 -6.77 -8.41 -35.72
#